data_AF-A0A8S9P925-F1
#
_entry.id   AF-A0A8S9P925-F1
#
_cell.length_a   1.000
_cell.length_b   1.000
_cell.length_c   1.000
_cell.angle_alpha   90.00
_cell.angle_beta   90.00
_cell.angle_gamma   90.00
#
_symmetry.space_group_name_H-M   'P 1'
#
loop_
_entity.id
_entity.type
_entity.pdbx_description
1 polymer ?
#
loop_
_entity_poly.entity_id
_entity_poly.type
_entity_poly.pdbx_seq_one_letter_code
_entity_poly.pdbx_strand_id
1 'polypeptide(L)'
;MAEALAIREALINASTQHITHICLRTDSQVLARAITARRRPTELYGILSDIDSLTSSPSSPFTECSVVFIPRARNGPTDLLAKSCLANFIMGLRP
;
A
#
# COMPACT_ATOMS: atom_id res chain seq x y z
N MET A 1 -3.76 -0.80 9.75
CA MET A 1 -3.93 0.59 9.25
C MET A 1 -2.66 1.14 8.61
N ALA A 2 -1.49 1.11 9.27
CA ALA A 2 -0.23 1.68 8.73
C ALA A 2 0.15 1.15 7.34
N GLU A 3 0.05 -0.16 7.10
CA GLU A 3 0.34 -0.75 5.79
C GLU A 3 -0.61 -0.26 4.68
N ALA A 4 -1.90 -0.04 4.99
CA ALA A 4 -2.86 0.47 4.02
C ALA A 4 -2.55 1.93 3.65
N LEU A 5 -2.13 2.75 4.63
CA LEU A 5 -1.66 4.11 4.38
C LEU A 5 -0.38 4.10 3.52
N ALA A 6 0.57 3.21 3.82
CA ALA A 6 1.78 3.07 3.02
C ALA A 6 1.47 2.70 1.57
N ILE A 7 0.49 1.81 1.32
CA ILE A 7 0.04 1.47 -0.03
C ILE A 7 -0.58 2.69 -0.73
N ARG A 8 -1.44 3.45 -0.04
CA ARG A 8 -2.04 4.68 -0.59
C ARG A 8 -0.98 5.70 -0.99
N GLU A 9 -0.03 5.99 -0.11
CA GLU A 9 1.06 6.93 -0.40
C GLU A 9 1.98 6.43 -1.52
N ALA A 10 2.25 5.12 -1.58
CA ALA A 10 3.01 4.53 -2.67
C ALA A 10 2.31 4.71 -4.03
N LEU A 11 0.98 4.55 -4.07
CA LEU A 11 0.19 4.80 -5.28
C LEU A 11 0.21 6.29 -5.66
N ILE A 12 0.02 7.20 -4.72
CA ILE A 12 0.10 8.65 -5.00
C ILE A 12 1.49 9.02 -5.53
N ASN A 13 2.56 8.51 -4.92
CA ASN A 13 3.92 8.78 -5.39
C ASN A 13 4.22 8.14 -6.76
N ALA A 14 3.63 6.99 -7.06
CA ALA A 14 3.79 6.35 -8.35
C ALA A 14 3.03 7.12 -9.45
N SER A 15 1.85 7.68 -9.14
CA SER A 15 1.11 8.51 -10.10
C SER A 15 1.82 9.81 -10.41
N THR A 16 2.44 10.47 -9.42
CA THR A 16 3.25 11.68 -9.66
C THR A 16 4.50 11.40 -10.49
N GLN A 17 5.01 10.18 -10.46
CA GLN A 17 6.14 9.72 -11.28
C GLN A 17 5.70 9.15 -12.65
N HIS A 18 4.41 9.23 -12.99
CA HIS A 18 3.84 8.68 -14.23
C HIS A 18 4.08 7.17 -14.41
N ILE A 19 4.22 6.43 -13.32
CA ILE A 19 4.30 4.97 -13.35
C ILE A 19 2.90 4.42 -13.54
N THR A 20 2.65 3.76 -14.67
CA THR A 20 1.31 3.27 -15.04
C THR A 20 1.09 1.78 -14.74
N HIS A 21 2.15 1.01 -14.56
CA HIS A 21 2.11 -0.42 -14.21
C HIS A 21 2.67 -0.63 -12.81
N ILE A 22 1.83 -1.12 -11.89
CA ILE A 22 2.19 -1.31 -10.49
C ILE A 22 1.91 -2.74 -10.06
N CYS A 23 2.87 -3.31 -9.34
CA CYS A 23 2.72 -4.56 -8.60
C CYS A 23 3.03 -4.32 -7.12
N LEU A 24 1.98 -4.18 -6.30
CA LEU A 24 2.11 -4.03 -4.86
C LEU A 24 2.27 -5.39 -4.20
N ARG A 25 3.28 -5.52 -3.36
CA ARG A 25 3.53 -6.75 -2.60
C ARG A 25 3.36 -6.44 -1.12
N THR A 26 2.42 -7.13 -0.47
CA THR A 26 2.13 -6.97 0.96
C THR A 26 2.26 -8.31 1.65
N ASP A 27 2.75 -8.30 2.87
CA ASP A 27 2.77 -9.46 3.76
C ASP A 27 1.53 -9.54 4.68
N SER A 28 0.55 -8.68 4.46
CA SER A 28 -0.77 -8.78 5.06
C SER A 28 -1.76 -9.42 4.10
N GLN A 29 -2.07 -10.68 4.40
CA GLN A 29 -3.06 -11.45 3.64
C GLN A 29 -4.45 -10.81 3.71
N VAL A 30 -4.79 -10.15 4.82
CA VAL A 30 -6.06 -9.44 5.00
C VAL A 30 -6.15 -8.25 4.04
N LEU A 31 -5.07 -7.45 3.93
CA LEU A 31 -5.03 -6.31 3.02
C LEU A 31 -5.00 -6.72 1.56
N ALA A 32 -4.16 -7.70 1.20
CA ALA A 32 -4.16 -8.25 -0.16
C ALA A 32 -5.57 -8.71 -0.56
N ARG A 33 -6.24 -9.49 0.29
CA ARG A 33 -7.60 -9.95 0.02
C ARG A 33 -8.62 -8.81 -0.01
N ALA A 34 -8.51 -7.82 0.87
CA ALA A 34 -9.45 -6.69 0.89
C ALA A 34 -9.37 -5.86 -0.40
N ILE A 35 -8.14 -5.60 -0.88
CA ILE A 35 -7.92 -4.86 -2.13
C ILE A 35 -8.33 -5.70 -3.33
N THR A 36 -7.86 -6.95 -3.45
CA THR A 36 -8.18 -7.82 -4.59
C THR A 36 -9.67 -8.16 -4.67
N ALA A 37 -10.32 -8.43 -3.53
CA ALA A 37 -11.74 -8.77 -3.50
C ALA A 37 -12.66 -7.54 -3.50
N ARG A 38 -12.10 -6.32 -3.50
CA ARG A 38 -12.83 -5.05 -3.29
C ARG A 38 -13.78 -5.09 -2.08
N ARG A 39 -13.43 -5.89 -1.07
CA ARG A 39 -14.21 -6.02 0.16
C ARG A 39 -13.74 -4.95 1.13
N ARG A 40 -14.68 -4.11 1.58
CA ARG A 40 -14.40 -2.96 2.43
C ARG A 40 -14.83 -3.28 3.87
N PRO A 41 -13.97 -3.89 4.71
CA PRO A 41 -14.24 -3.97 6.14
C PRO A 41 -14.36 -2.55 6.71
N THR A 42 -15.36 -2.32 7.55
CA THR A 42 -15.82 -0.99 7.98
C THR A 42 -14.71 -0.11 8.58
N GLU A 43 -13.74 -0.72 9.26
CA GLU A 43 -12.61 -0.02 9.89
C GLU A 43 -11.55 0.51 8.91
N LEU A 44 -11.48 -0.05 7.69
CA LEU A 44 -10.51 0.35 6.66
C LEU A 44 -11.19 0.93 5.42
N TYR A 45 -12.50 1.18 5.50
CA TYR A 45 -13.33 1.59 4.36
C TYR A 45 -12.78 2.81 3.64
N GLY A 46 -12.42 3.87 4.38
CA GLY A 46 -11.92 5.12 3.78
C GLY A 46 -10.65 4.91 2.94
N ILE A 47 -9.63 4.30 3.56
CA ILE A 47 -8.32 4.09 2.89
C ILE A 47 -8.45 3.11 1.72
N LEU A 48 -9.24 2.04 1.86
CA LEU A 48 -9.47 1.10 0.77
C LEU A 48 -10.29 1.71 -0.37
N SER A 49 -11.24 2.61 -0.07
CA SER A 49 -11.99 3.35 -1.08
C SER A 49 -11.09 4.34 -1.85
N ASP A 50 -10.15 4.99 -1.16
CA ASP A 50 -9.14 5.83 -1.81
C ASP A 50 -8.25 5.00 -2.74
N ILE A 51 -7.77 3.84 -2.28
CA ILE A 51 -6.97 2.92 -3.09
C ILE A 51 -7.75 2.42 -4.32
N ASP A 52 -9.02 2.04 -4.14
CA ASP A 52 -9.88 1.60 -5.25
C ASP A 52 -10.11 2.74 -6.26
N SER A 53 -10.33 3.97 -5.78
CA SER A 53 -10.47 5.15 -6.62
C SER A 53 -9.18 5.47 -7.38
N LEU A 54 -8.02 5.32 -6.74
CA LEU A 54 -6.72 5.55 -7.38
C LEU A 54 -6.38 4.50 -8.43
N THR A 55 -6.82 3.25 -8.25
CA THR A 55 -6.40 2.11 -9.09
C THR A 55 -7.42 1.71 -10.15
N SER A 56 -8.71 1.85 -9.84
CA SER A 56 -9.82 1.29 -10.62
C SER A 56 -10.80 2.33 -11.15
N SER A 57 -10.66 3.63 -10.79
CA SER A 57 -11.49 4.70 -11.36
C SER A 57 -11.20 4.90 -12.85
N PRO A 58 -12.18 5.34 -13.67
CA PRO A 58 -11.92 5.81 -15.03
C PRO A 58 -10.90 6.96 -15.12
N SER A 59 -10.66 7.67 -14.02
CA SER A 59 -9.62 8.71 -13.91
C SER A 59 -8.30 8.21 -13.33
N SER A 60 -8.14 6.89 -13.15
CA SER A 60 -6.91 6.27 -12.65
C SER A 60 -5.76 6.51 -13.63
N PRO A 61 -4.58 6.94 -13.15
CA PRO A 61 -3.38 7.04 -13.97
C PRO A 61 -2.75 5.67 -14.27
N PHE A 62 -3.24 4.59 -13.65
CA PHE A 62 -2.66 3.25 -13.78
C PHE A 62 -3.36 2.45 -14.87
N THR A 63 -2.57 1.94 -15.82
CA THR A 63 -3.00 0.97 -16.83
C THR A 63 -3.13 -0.41 -16.21
N GLU A 64 -2.27 -0.75 -15.25
CA GLU A 64 -2.30 -2.03 -14.56
C GLU A 64 -1.90 -1.85 -13.09
N CYS A 65 -2.74 -2.35 -12.18
CA CYS A 65 -2.43 -2.38 -10.76
C CYS A 65 -2.77 -3.75 -10.20
N SER A 66 -1.75 -4.48 -9.73
CA SER A 66 -1.91 -5.78 -9.07
C SER A 66 -1.46 -5.70 -7.62
N VAL A 67 -2.15 -6.42 -6.74
CA VAL A 67 -1.77 -6.57 -5.33
C VAL A 67 -1.59 -8.04 -5.02
N VAL A 68 -0.41 -8.41 -4.55
CA VAL A 68 -0.02 -9.80 -4.31
C VAL A 68 0.42 -9.97 -2.86
N PHE A 69 -0.14 -10.99 -2.19
CA PHE A 69 0.35 -11.42 -0.90
C PHE A 69 1.70 -12.14 -1.04
N ILE A 70 2.68 -11.74 -0.24
CA ILE A 70 3.96 -12.46 -0.10
C ILE A 70 4.22 -12.82 1.36
N PRO A 71 4.66 -14.04 1.68
CA PRO A 71 5.01 -14.40 3.06
C PRO A 71 6.12 -13.48 3.60
N ARG A 72 6.08 -13.14 4.89
CA ARG A 72 7.09 -12.27 5.55
C ARG A 72 8.53 -12.70 5.29
N ALA A 73 8.79 -14.00 5.24
CA ALA A 73 10.11 -14.56 4.91
C ALA A 73 10.65 -14.12 3.54
N ARG A 74 9.77 -13.71 2.61
CA ARG A 74 10.10 -13.18 1.28
C ARG A 74 9.92 -11.66 1.17
N ASN A 75 9.51 -11.00 2.26
CA ASN A 75 9.33 -9.54 2.34
C ASN A 75 10.50 -8.84 3.08
N GLY A 76 11.64 -9.53 3.23
CA GLY A 76 12.79 -9.07 4.01
C GLY A 76 13.24 -7.62 3.70
N PRO A 77 13.44 -7.24 2.42
CA PRO A 77 13.81 -5.86 2.06
C PRO A 77 12.77 -4.81 2.48
N THR A 78 11.48 -5.09 2.30
CA THR A 78 10.38 -4.18 2.68
C THR A 78 10.25 -4.06 4.19
N ASP A 79 10.41 -5.16 4.92
CA ASP A 79 10.37 -5.19 6.40
C ASP A 79 11.55 -4.41 7.00
N LEU A 80 12.74 -4.54 6.41
CA LEU A 80 13.91 -3.72 6.76
C LEU A 80 13.66 -2.23 6.52
N LEU A 81 13.09 -1.87 5.37
CA LEU A 81 12.75 -0.48 5.07
C LEU A 81 11.69 0.05 6.05
N ALA A 82 10.63 -0.69 6.32
CA ALA A 82 9.59 -0.31 7.28
C ALA A 82 10.16 -0.11 8.69
N LYS A 83 11.03 -1.02 9.16
CA LYS A 83 11.73 -0.89 10.44
C LYS A 83 12.65 0.32 10.48
N SER A 84 13.37 0.60 9.39
CA SER A 84 14.25 1.77 9.31
C SER A 84 13.48 3.09 9.33
N CYS A 85 12.35 3.18 8.63
CA CYS A 85 11.46 4.34 8.67
C CYS A 85 10.87 4.54 10.08
N LEU A 86 10.44 3.46 10.74
CA LEU A 86 9.94 3.53 12.11
C LEU A 86 11.03 3.98 13.10
N ALA A 87 12.25 3.45 12.97
CA ALA A 87 13.39 3.85 13.80
C ALA A 87 13.76 5.33 13.59
N ASN A 88 13.77 5.81 12.34
CA ASN A 88 14.01 7.22 12.03
C ASN A 88 12.90 8.12 12.56
N PHE A 89 11.64 7.69 12.47
CA PHE A 89 10.50 8.44 13.03
C PHE A 89 10.60 8.55 14.56
N ILE A 90 10.93 7.46 15.24
CA ILE A 90 11.11 7.44 16.71
C ILE A 90 12.32 8.29 17.13
N MET A 91 13.43 8.23 16.39
CA MET A 91 14.62 9.05 16.66
C MET A 91 14.40 10.55 16.38
N GLY A 92 13.54 10.89 15.41
CA GLY A 92 13.15 12.26 15.09
C GLY A 92 12.14 12.88 16.07
N LEU A 93 11.53 12.07 16.94
CA LEU A 93 10.57 12.50 17.98
C LEU A 93 11.20 12.73 19.35
N ARG A 94 12.53 12.90 19.43
CA ARG A 94 13.18 13.21 20.71
C ARG A 94 12.86 14.68 21.10
N PRO A 95 12.27 14.95 22.29
CA PRO A 95 11.97 16.30 22.76
C PRO A 95 13.23 17.12 23.05
#